data_AF-A0A161Z7U2-F1
#
_entry.id   AF-A0A161Z7U2-F1
#
_cell.length_a   1.000
_cell.length_b   1.000
_cell.length_c   1.000
_cell.angle_alpha   90.00
_cell.angle_beta   90.00
_cell.angle_gamma   90.00
#
_symmetry.space_group_name_H-M   'P 1'
#
loop_
_entity.id
_entity.type
_entity.pdbx_description
1 polymer ?
#
loop_
_entity_poly.entity_id
_entity_poly.type
_entity_poly.pdbx_seq_one_letter_code
_entity_poly.pdbx_strand_id
1 'polypeptide(L)'
;MFKATPTPPETDVDSQASLDAEKMKEAADHAFSHYFPPLHEKPAKRRKSQLFAVCPDIDTEALLANASEDLLSISAIAADLADDVEGSRRSVALALSRLADGVQLLVERVLDHHESLQMKARAGV
;
A
#
# COMPACT_ATOMS: atom_id res chain seq x y z
N MET A 1 47.44 13.54 69.20
CA MET A 1 46.77 13.88 67.92
C MET A 1 45.42 13.17 67.92
N PHE A 2 44.33 13.90 68.16
CA PHE A 2 42.97 13.36 68.12
C PHE A 2 42.37 13.69 66.75
N LYS A 3 41.96 12.66 65.98
CA LYS A 3 41.24 12.83 64.72
C LYS A 3 39.80 13.19 65.05
N ALA A 4 39.34 14.36 64.60
CA ALA A 4 37.91 14.67 64.56
C ALA A 4 37.26 13.78 63.50
N THR A 5 36.28 12.97 63.90
CA THR A 5 35.44 12.20 62.99
C THR A 5 34.45 13.16 62.31
N PRO A 6 34.45 13.30 60.97
CA PRO A 6 33.45 14.11 60.29
C PRO A 6 32.14 13.31 60.21
N THR A 7 31.03 13.94 60.57
CA THR A 7 29.67 13.41 60.37
C THR A 7 29.34 13.29 58.88
N PRO A 8 28.59 12.25 58.45
CA PRO A 8 28.19 12.07 57.06
C PRO A 8 27.08 13.06 56.67
N PRO A 9 27.01 13.49 55.40
CA PRO A 9 25.94 14.37 54.91
C PRO A 9 24.62 13.60 54.87
N GLU A 10 23.52 14.28 55.21
CA GLU A 10 22.18 13.73 55.08
C GLU A 10 21.80 13.68 53.61
N THR A 11 21.68 12.48 53.07
CA THR A 11 21.17 12.25 51.71
C THR A 11 19.65 12.21 51.80
N ASP A 12 18.95 13.07 51.05
CA ASP A 12 17.49 13.08 50.95
C ASP A 12 16.98 11.81 50.22
N VAL A 13 16.94 10.69 50.95
CA VAL A 13 16.54 9.36 50.46
C VAL A 13 15.10 9.36 49.92
N ASP A 14 14.22 10.17 50.51
CA ASP A 14 12.80 10.22 50.17
C ASP A 14 12.53 10.77 48.75
N SER A 15 13.35 11.72 48.29
CA SER A 15 13.19 12.31 46.95
C SER A 15 13.61 11.34 45.85
N GLN A 16 14.64 10.52 46.10
CA GLN A 16 15.11 9.52 45.14
C GLN A 16 14.13 8.36 45.01
N ALA A 17 13.58 7.89 46.13
CA ALA A 17 12.59 6.81 46.14
C ALA A 17 11.31 7.17 45.37
N SER A 18 10.86 8.43 45.45
CA SER A 18 9.68 8.89 44.69
C SER A 18 9.93 8.92 43.17
N LEU A 19 11.13 9.32 42.73
CA LEU A 19 11.49 9.37 41.31
C LEU A 19 11.58 7.96 40.71
N ASP A 20 12.10 7.00 41.46
CA ASP A 20 12.18 5.60 41.03
C ASP A 20 10.80 4.93 40.98
N ALA A 21 9.89 5.29 41.91
CA ALA A 21 8.50 4.85 41.87
C ALA A 21 7.75 5.40 40.64
N GLU A 22 8.00 6.65 40.24
CA GLU A 22 7.39 7.25 39.04
C GLU A 22 7.87 6.55 37.76
N LYS A 23 9.17 6.28 37.64
CA LYS A 23 9.74 5.50 36.53
C LYS A 23 9.20 4.08 36.47
N MET A 24 9.01 3.43 37.62
CA MET A 24 8.39 2.11 37.68
C MET A 24 6.94 2.14 37.19
N LYS A 25 6.17 3.16 37.58
CA LYS A 25 4.79 3.35 37.12
C LYS A 25 4.75 3.56 35.60
N GLU A 26 5.60 4.44 35.09
CA GLU A 26 5.72 4.70 33.65
C GLU A 26 6.14 3.45 32.87
N ALA A 27 7.11 2.69 33.37
CA ALA A 27 7.52 1.42 32.76
C ALA A 27 6.41 0.37 32.76
N ALA A 28 5.61 0.31 33.84
CA ALA A 28 4.46 -0.57 33.92
C ALA A 28 3.37 -0.16 32.92
N ASP A 29 3.02 1.11 32.84
CA ASP A 29 2.02 1.64 31.90
C ASP A 29 2.46 1.41 30.44
N HIS A 30 3.76 1.57 30.15
CA HIS A 30 4.33 1.25 28.84
C HIS A 30 4.26 -0.26 28.52
N ALA A 31 4.53 -1.13 29.49
CA ALA A 31 4.39 -2.58 29.28
C ALA A 31 2.93 -2.99 29.06
N PHE A 32 1.99 -2.42 29.83
CA PHE A 32 0.56 -2.69 29.65
C PHE A 32 0.06 -2.26 28.27
N SER A 33 0.42 -1.06 27.82
CA SER A 33 0.04 -0.58 26.48
C SER A 33 0.63 -1.44 25.36
N HIS A 34 1.86 -1.94 25.52
CA HIS A 34 2.51 -2.76 24.50
C HIS A 34 1.92 -4.17 24.38
N TYR A 35 1.62 -4.84 25.50
CA TYR A 35 1.12 -6.22 25.49
C TYR A 35 -0.41 -6.34 25.48
N PHE A 36 -1.11 -5.27 25.86
CA PHE A 36 -2.57 -5.21 25.88
C PHE A 36 -3.06 -3.94 25.16
N PRO A 37 -2.80 -3.80 23.85
CA PRO A 37 -3.27 -2.65 23.09
C PRO A 37 -4.80 -2.59 23.17
N PRO A 38 -5.39 -1.39 23.36
CA PRO A 38 -6.84 -1.24 23.42
C PRO A 38 -7.47 -1.78 22.12
N LEU A 39 -8.58 -2.49 22.24
CA LEU A 39 -9.30 -3.17 21.14
C LEU A 39 -9.63 -2.26 19.93
N HIS A 40 -9.52 -0.94 20.07
CA HIS A 40 -9.79 0.05 19.04
C HIS A 40 -8.55 0.50 18.24
N GLU A 41 -7.35 0.07 18.62
CA GLU A 41 -6.18 0.26 17.79
C GLU A 41 -6.27 -0.70 16.60
N LYS A 42 -6.75 -0.16 15.47
CA LYS A 42 -6.69 -0.85 14.17
C LYS A 42 -5.27 -1.43 14.04
N PRO A 43 -5.13 -2.74 13.78
CA PRO A 43 -3.83 -3.35 13.66
C PRO A 43 -3.01 -2.53 12.68
N ALA A 44 -1.81 -2.08 13.09
CA ALA A 44 -0.89 -1.34 12.25
C ALA A 44 -0.88 -2.02 10.88
N LYS A 45 -1.41 -1.33 9.86
CA LYS A 45 -1.58 -1.89 8.51
C LYS A 45 -0.26 -2.55 8.16
N ARG A 46 -0.25 -3.89 8.09
CA ARG A 46 0.93 -4.62 7.64
C ARG A 46 1.39 -3.92 6.38
N ARG A 47 2.63 -3.42 6.36
CA ARG A 47 3.21 -2.81 5.17
C ARG A 47 3.27 -3.91 4.13
N LYS A 48 2.19 -4.08 3.37
CA LYS A 48 2.22 -4.79 2.10
C LYS A 48 3.21 -3.97 1.29
N SER A 49 4.40 -4.51 1.04
CA SER A 49 5.38 -3.90 0.16
C SER A 49 4.79 -3.91 -1.25
N GLN A 50 3.91 -2.96 -1.53
CA GLN A 50 3.38 -2.70 -2.85
C GLN A 50 4.42 -1.88 -3.60
N LEU A 51 4.98 -2.46 -4.67
CA LEU A 51 5.87 -1.75 -5.58
C LEU A 51 5.09 -0.72 -6.42
N PHE A 52 3.81 -0.99 -6.69
CA PHE A 52 2.93 -0.15 -7.49
C PHE A 52 1.56 -0.01 -6.82
N ALA A 53 0.93 1.15 -6.99
CA ALA A 53 -0.43 1.45 -6.57
C ALA A 53 -1.10 2.36 -7.58
N VAL A 54 -2.42 2.20 -7.75
CA VAL A 54 -3.25 3.11 -8.55
C VAL A 54 -3.61 4.33 -7.69
N CYS A 55 -3.45 5.54 -8.24
CA CYS A 55 -3.83 6.77 -7.54
C CYS A 55 -5.35 6.77 -7.24
N PRO A 56 -5.80 7.11 -6.02
CA PRO A 56 -7.22 7.04 -5.68
C PRO A 56 -8.11 8.04 -6.44
N ASP A 57 -7.53 9.15 -6.89
CA ASP A 57 -8.27 10.25 -7.52
C ASP A 57 -8.13 10.26 -9.06
N ILE A 58 -7.62 9.17 -9.63
CA ILE A 58 -7.50 9.04 -11.08
C ILE A 58 -8.87 8.78 -11.71
N ASP A 59 -9.11 9.41 -12.85
CA ASP A 59 -10.34 9.29 -13.60
C ASP A 59 -10.46 7.93 -14.30
N THR A 60 -11.70 7.48 -14.45
CA THR A 60 -12.02 6.21 -15.10
C THR A 60 -11.54 6.18 -16.56
N GLU A 61 -11.58 7.32 -17.26
CA GLU A 61 -11.11 7.45 -18.64
C GLU A 61 -9.59 7.19 -18.71
N ALA A 62 -8.78 7.83 -17.88
CA ALA A 62 -7.34 7.55 -17.83
C ALA A 62 -7.01 6.10 -17.45
N LEU A 63 -7.76 5.48 -16.54
CA LEU A 63 -7.59 4.07 -16.20
C LEU A 63 -7.85 3.15 -17.40
N LEU A 64 -8.95 3.40 -18.12
CA LEU A 64 -9.32 2.61 -19.29
C LEU A 64 -8.38 2.88 -20.46
N ALA A 65 -7.90 4.11 -20.65
CA ALA A 65 -6.90 4.46 -21.65
C ALA A 65 -5.58 3.73 -21.39
N ASN A 66 -5.08 3.76 -20.15
CA ASN A 66 -3.88 3.00 -19.77
C ASN A 66 -4.08 1.50 -19.98
N ALA A 67 -5.25 0.95 -19.60
CA ALA A 67 -5.55 -0.46 -19.84
C ALA A 67 -5.57 -0.81 -21.35
N SER A 68 -6.08 0.09 -22.19
CA SER A 68 -6.07 -0.08 -23.65
C SER A 68 -4.63 -0.11 -24.20
N GLU A 69 -3.77 0.79 -23.72
CA GLU A 69 -2.36 0.84 -24.12
C GLU A 69 -1.56 -0.40 -23.65
N ASP A 70 -1.83 -0.90 -22.44
CA ASP A 70 -1.26 -2.15 -21.94
C ASP A 70 -1.69 -3.34 -22.80
N LEU A 71 -2.95 -3.41 -23.21
CA LEU A 71 -3.48 -4.49 -24.05
C LEU A 71 -2.87 -4.47 -25.47
N LEU A 72 -2.75 -3.29 -26.07
CA LEU A 72 -2.03 -3.09 -27.33
C LEU A 72 -0.58 -3.58 -27.22
N SER A 73 0.10 -3.22 -26.14
CA SER A 73 1.48 -3.62 -25.88
C SER A 73 1.60 -5.14 -25.71
N ILE A 74 0.69 -5.77 -24.97
CA ILE A 74 0.65 -7.22 -24.79
C ILE A 74 0.41 -7.92 -26.13
N SER A 75 -0.52 -7.41 -26.95
CA SER A 75 -0.79 -7.99 -28.27
C SER A 75 0.44 -7.93 -29.18
N ALA A 76 1.13 -6.79 -29.21
CA ALA A 76 2.37 -6.62 -29.98
C ALA A 76 3.47 -7.59 -29.51
N ILE A 77 3.70 -7.72 -28.19
CA ILE A 77 4.69 -8.64 -27.63
C ILE A 77 4.32 -10.10 -27.94
N ALA A 78 3.04 -10.46 -27.83
CA ALA A 78 2.58 -11.81 -28.09
C ALA A 78 2.67 -12.17 -29.59
N ALA A 79 2.40 -11.22 -30.48
CA ALA A 79 2.57 -11.39 -31.92
C ALA A 79 4.04 -11.55 -32.31
N ASP A 80 4.92 -10.69 -31.78
CA ASP A 80 6.37 -10.76 -31.98
C ASP A 80 6.93 -12.13 -31.50
N LEU A 81 6.54 -12.55 -30.29
CA LEU A 81 6.90 -13.88 -29.77
C LEU A 81 6.38 -15.02 -30.66
N ALA A 82 5.20 -14.86 -31.29
CA ALA A 82 4.64 -15.88 -32.18
C ALA A 82 5.43 -16.04 -33.48
N ASP A 83 6.24 -15.07 -33.87
CA ASP A 83 7.12 -15.18 -35.03
C ASP A 83 8.42 -15.92 -34.71
N ASP A 84 8.86 -15.92 -33.45
CA ASP A 84 10.08 -16.57 -32.96
C ASP A 84 9.90 -18.03 -32.51
N VAL A 85 8.68 -18.55 -32.47
CA VAL A 85 8.39 -19.91 -32.00
C VAL A 85 7.49 -20.69 -32.96
N GLU A 86 7.63 -22.03 -32.99
CA GLU A 86 6.81 -22.90 -33.84
C GLU A 86 5.87 -23.84 -33.06
N GLY A 87 5.01 -24.53 -33.82
CA GLY A 87 4.15 -25.60 -33.33
C GLY A 87 3.12 -25.11 -32.31
N SER A 88 2.90 -25.91 -31.25
CA SER A 88 1.91 -25.60 -30.23
C SER A 88 2.22 -24.32 -29.44
N ARG A 89 3.50 -23.95 -29.29
CA ARG A 89 3.88 -22.69 -28.62
C ARG A 89 3.47 -21.47 -29.43
N ARG A 90 3.59 -21.54 -30.76
CA ARG A 90 3.09 -20.49 -31.65
C ARG A 90 1.59 -20.28 -31.48
N SER A 91 0.83 -21.37 -31.44
CA SER A 91 -0.62 -21.31 -31.23
C SER A 91 -0.98 -20.66 -29.89
N VAL A 92 -0.19 -20.90 -28.83
CA VAL A 92 -0.39 -20.25 -27.53
C VAL A 92 -0.08 -18.75 -27.60
N ALA A 93 1.02 -18.34 -28.21
CA ALA A 93 1.37 -16.93 -28.38
C ALA A 93 0.31 -16.16 -29.19
N LEU A 94 -0.14 -16.73 -30.32
CA LEU A 94 -1.24 -16.17 -31.12
C LEU A 94 -2.55 -16.10 -30.33
N ALA A 95 -2.84 -17.08 -29.47
CA ALA A 95 -4.03 -17.03 -28.61
C ALA A 95 -3.96 -15.89 -27.60
N LEU A 96 -2.78 -15.58 -27.04
CA LEU A 96 -2.60 -14.43 -26.14
C LEU A 96 -2.84 -13.11 -26.86
N SER A 97 -2.26 -12.91 -28.05
CA SER A 97 -2.50 -11.72 -28.88
C SER A 97 -3.99 -11.55 -29.18
N ARG A 98 -4.65 -12.62 -29.65
CA ARG A 98 -6.09 -12.56 -29.97
C ARG A 98 -6.98 -12.29 -28.76
N LEU A 99 -6.61 -12.79 -27.58
CA LEU A 99 -7.33 -12.48 -26.34
C LEU A 99 -7.13 -11.01 -25.93
N ALA A 100 -5.91 -10.48 -26.05
CA ALA A 100 -5.62 -9.08 -25.78
C ALA A 100 -6.44 -8.16 -26.70
N ASP A 101 -6.43 -8.42 -28.02
CA ASP A 101 -7.25 -7.67 -29.00
C ASP A 101 -8.74 -7.73 -28.65
N GLY A 102 -9.24 -8.92 -28.27
CA GLY A 102 -10.63 -9.11 -27.89
C GLY A 102 -11.02 -8.31 -26.65
N VAL A 103 -10.15 -8.27 -25.62
CA VAL A 103 -10.38 -7.46 -24.42
C VAL A 103 -10.28 -5.97 -24.74
N GLN A 104 -9.36 -5.56 -25.61
CA GLN A 104 -9.22 -4.17 -26.02
C GLN A 104 -10.50 -3.64 -26.65
N LEU A 105 -11.13 -4.40 -27.55
CA LEU A 105 -12.43 -4.03 -28.15
C LEU A 105 -13.54 -3.85 -27.09
N LEU A 106 -13.51 -4.62 -26.01
CA LEU A 106 -14.44 -4.45 -24.90
C LEU A 106 -14.15 -3.18 -24.11
N VAL A 107 -12.87 -2.85 -23.88
CA VAL A 107 -12.44 -1.62 -23.20
C VAL A 107 -12.81 -0.39 -24.02
N GLU A 108 -12.51 -0.39 -25.31
CA GLU A 108 -12.89 0.68 -26.25
C GLU A 108 -14.41 0.90 -26.25
N ARG A 109 -15.20 -0.19 -26.27
CA ARG A 109 -16.66 -0.08 -26.16
C ARG A 109 -17.13 0.56 -24.85
N VAL A 110 -16.45 0.29 -23.74
CA VAL A 110 -16.77 0.89 -22.43
C VAL A 110 -16.40 2.38 -22.42
N LEU A 111 -15.26 2.74 -23.01
CA LEU A 111 -14.84 4.14 -23.18
C LEU A 111 -15.86 4.93 -24.01
N ASP A 112 -16.24 4.43 -25.19
CA ASP A 112 -17.26 5.05 -26.05
C ASP A 112 -18.57 5.30 -25.29
N HIS A 113 -19.01 4.31 -24.50
CA HIS A 113 -20.21 4.44 -23.69
C HIS A 113 -20.04 5.49 -22.59
N HIS A 114 -18.88 5.52 -21.92
CA HIS A 114 -18.57 6.51 -20.89
C HIS A 114 -18.61 7.93 -21.45
N GLU A 115 -17.93 8.17 -22.58
CA GLU A 115 -17.93 9.46 -23.27
C GLU A 115 -19.35 9.89 -23.67
N SER A 116 -20.14 8.95 -24.21
CA SER A 116 -21.53 9.25 -24.60
C SER A 116 -22.41 9.69 -23.43
N LEU A 117 -22.21 9.09 -22.25
CA LEU A 117 -22.94 9.46 -21.04
C LEU A 117 -22.50 10.82 -20.51
N GLN A 118 -21.19 11.09 -20.53
CA GLN A 118 -20.63 12.39 -20.16
C GLN A 118 -21.19 13.50 -21.06
N MET A 119 -21.28 13.27 -22.38
CA MET A 119 -21.87 14.24 -23.31
C MET A 119 -23.35 14.49 -23.03
N LYS A 120 -24.15 13.45 -22.76
CA LYS A 120 -25.57 13.59 -22.40
C LYS A 120 -25.74 14.38 -21.10
N ALA A 121 -24.98 14.05 -20.07
CA ALA A 121 -25.00 14.77 -18.79
C ALA A 121 -24.64 16.26 -18.96
N ARG A 122 -23.66 16.57 -19.83
CA ARG A 122 -23.29 17.96 -20.16
C ARG A 122 -24.34 18.69 -20.99
N ALA A 123 -25.12 17.97 -21.80
CA ALA A 123 -26.19 18.53 -22.61
C ALA A 123 -27.50 18.80 -21.83
N GLY A 124 -27.57 18.43 -20.56
CA GLY A 124 -28.74 18.70 -19.70
C GLY A 124 -30.00 17.92 -20.07
N VAL A 125 -29.85 16.76 -20.72
CA VAL A 125 -30.93 15.80 -21.03
C VAL A 125 -30.89 14.63 -20.06
#